data_AF-A0A6G3Z3N6-F1
#
_entry.id   AF-A0A6G3Z3N6-F1
#
_cell.length_a   1.000
_cell.length_b   1.000
_cell.length_c   1.000
_cell.angle_alpha   90.00
_cell.angle_beta   90.00
_cell.angle_gamma   90.00
#
_symmetry.space_group_name_H-M   'P 1'
#
loop_
_entity.id
_entity.type
_entity.pdbx_description
1 polymer ?
#
loop_
_entity_poly.entity_id
_entity_poly.type
_entity_poly.pdbx_seq_one_letter_code
_entity_poly.pdbx_strand_id
1 'polypeptide(L)'
;MGDDLDILLKGHPGRKRARSRVPGLKVADILTMPSDQQSLVNWLMRHYEAAPQIIANHLKQDVEQVQKSLQALVDQGFLKTIEKNGAVYYRVKLAPKSGRQMPKDVWQVLDSNLQKANVFISYSRPNKEFVQELHSALEATSREVWVDWENIPVAVDWWQEIQLGIELADTFVFVLSPDSVASKVCRQEIEEAIKHNKRLVPVVYQDVDPSQVHPELSRLNWIFLRPQDDFEKGFKGLLEALDQDLEYVRTHTRLLVRALEWDRNGRDNSYLLRGADLERANHYLVQGKKQEPRPTALHHQYVLASTELESSVRDSELEQQRQVLAEQQRWLKLVTAVSVLAVAMGITSWGLLRQSQYAQKAAEQARIRALTQSSQALFLSDQRFEALITATNAGQLFQNLDPEQQTADLRSQVMGALQQTLFWVQERNRLEGHTGTVWQVAFSPDGQKLASVSADGTIRLWGLDGEIL
;
A
#
# COMPACT_ATOMS: atom_id res chain seq x y z
N MET A 1 -23.15 34.26 27.54
CA MET A 1 -22.38 33.78 28.71
C MET A 1 -22.73 32.31 28.86
N GLY A 2 -21.80 31.42 28.53
CA GLY A 2 -21.89 29.97 28.75
C GLY A 2 -22.57 29.17 27.62
N ASP A 3 -21.76 28.71 26.67
CA ASP A 3 -22.03 27.54 25.83
C ASP A 3 -22.26 26.29 26.71
N ASP A 4 -23.18 25.41 26.33
CA ASP A 4 -22.77 24.16 25.66
C ASP A 4 -23.96 23.26 25.31
N LEU A 5 -23.85 22.70 24.11
CA LEU A 5 -24.55 21.50 23.66
C LEU A 5 -24.36 20.38 24.69
N ASP A 6 -25.40 19.64 25.04
CA ASP A 6 -25.54 18.23 24.65
C ASP A 6 -26.81 17.59 25.24
N ILE A 7 -27.13 16.40 24.71
CA ILE A 7 -28.11 15.41 25.21
C ILE A 7 -29.55 15.57 24.71
N LEU A 8 -29.71 15.29 23.41
CA LEU A 8 -30.95 14.75 22.86
C LEU A 8 -30.80 13.23 22.60
N LEU A 9 -31.79 12.51 23.12
CA LEU A 9 -32.40 11.28 22.57
C LEU A 9 -31.73 9.92 22.88
N LYS A 10 -32.38 9.28 23.87
CA LYS A 10 -32.56 7.83 23.97
C LYS A 10 -32.98 7.21 22.63
N GLY A 11 -32.28 6.16 22.24
CA GLY A 11 -32.70 5.23 21.19
C GLY A 11 -31.86 3.96 21.22
N HIS A 12 -32.32 2.93 21.92
CA HIS A 12 -31.84 1.57 21.69
C HIS A 12 -32.32 1.11 20.31
N PRO A 13 -31.44 0.50 19.51
CA PRO A 13 -31.67 -0.91 19.20
C PRO A 13 -30.39 -1.76 19.21
N GLY A 14 -30.62 -3.07 19.34
CA GLY A 14 -29.67 -4.19 19.36
C GLY A 14 -28.23 -3.98 18.89
N ARG A 15 -27.29 -4.36 19.75
CA ARG A 15 -26.00 -4.89 19.32
C ARG A 15 -25.89 -6.35 19.78
N LYS A 16 -26.11 -7.25 18.82
CA LYS A 16 -25.47 -8.57 18.82
C LYS A 16 -23.98 -8.31 19.03
N ARG A 17 -23.45 -8.65 20.22
CA ARG A 17 -22.01 -8.62 20.46
C ARG A 17 -21.36 -9.62 19.52
N ALA A 18 -20.62 -9.11 18.55
CA ALA A 18 -19.65 -9.89 17.79
C ALA A 18 -18.79 -10.66 18.79
N ARG A 19 -18.79 -12.00 18.70
CA ARG A 19 -17.78 -12.81 19.36
C ARG A 19 -16.45 -12.48 18.69
N SER A 20 -15.65 -11.60 19.31
CA SER A 20 -14.26 -11.42 18.93
C SER A 20 -13.55 -12.77 19.13
N ARG A 21 -13.19 -13.45 18.04
CA ARG A 21 -12.29 -14.61 18.07
C ARG A 21 -11.00 -14.18 18.78
N VAL A 22 -10.60 -14.94 19.80
CA VAL A 22 -9.56 -14.61 20.79
C VAL A 22 -8.16 -14.60 20.14
N PRO A 23 -7.24 -13.69 20.53
CA PRO A 23 -5.86 -13.66 20.02
C PRO A 23 -5.01 -14.78 20.63
N GLY A 24 -4.49 -15.66 19.78
CA GLY A 24 -3.56 -16.74 20.09
C GLY A 24 -3.12 -17.45 18.79
N LEU A 25 -1.95 -18.06 18.82
CA LEU A 25 -1.30 -18.74 17.71
C LEU A 25 -2.08 -19.99 17.27
N LYS A 26 -2.43 -20.09 15.98
CA LYS A 26 -3.02 -21.28 15.33
C LYS A 26 -1.96 -22.06 14.56
N VAL A 27 -2.25 -23.32 14.23
CA VAL A 27 -1.41 -24.17 13.36
C VAL A 27 -1.11 -23.46 12.04
N ALA A 28 -2.14 -22.88 11.41
CA ALA A 28 -2.01 -22.14 10.16
C ALA A 28 -1.07 -20.93 10.27
N ASP A 29 -1.07 -20.23 11.41
CA ASP A 29 -0.24 -19.04 11.62
C ASP A 29 1.25 -19.42 11.68
N ILE A 30 1.58 -20.56 12.31
CA ILE A 30 2.96 -21.11 12.42
C ILE A 30 3.53 -21.46 11.04
N LEU A 31 2.68 -22.01 10.16
CA LEU A 31 3.09 -22.42 8.81
C LEU A 31 3.27 -21.23 7.84
N THR A 32 2.83 -20.03 8.22
CA THR A 32 3.07 -18.78 7.47
C THR A 32 4.29 -18.00 7.97
N MET A 33 4.91 -18.45 9.05
CA MET A 33 6.08 -17.79 9.61
C MET A 33 7.32 -18.03 8.75
N PRO A 34 8.24 -17.07 8.69
CA PRO A 34 9.62 -17.31 8.29
C PRO A 34 10.23 -18.50 9.05
N SER A 35 11.09 -19.29 8.40
CA SER A 35 11.59 -20.57 8.92
C SER A 35 12.34 -20.44 10.25
N ASP A 36 13.00 -19.31 10.49
CA ASP A 36 13.67 -18.95 11.73
C ASP A 36 12.67 -18.68 12.88
N GLN A 37 11.60 -17.94 12.60
CA GLN A 37 10.53 -17.67 13.56
C GLN A 37 9.73 -18.93 13.89
N GLN A 38 9.44 -19.76 12.87
CA GLN A 38 8.78 -21.05 13.05
C GLN A 38 9.58 -21.98 13.96
N SER A 39 10.90 -22.08 13.75
CA SER A 39 11.81 -22.89 14.57
C SER A 39 11.86 -22.40 16.02
N LEU A 40 11.94 -21.08 16.23
CA LEU A 40 11.96 -20.48 17.55
C LEU A 40 10.65 -20.73 18.31
N VAL A 41 9.50 -20.55 17.66
CA VAL A 41 8.19 -20.79 18.27
C VAL A 41 8.03 -22.27 18.60
N ASN A 42 8.44 -23.17 17.71
CA ASN A 42 8.48 -24.62 17.97
C ASN A 42 9.36 -24.98 19.17
N TRP A 43 10.55 -24.40 19.28
CA TRP A 43 11.44 -24.63 20.41
C TRP A 43 10.86 -24.11 21.73
N LEU A 44 10.29 -22.90 21.73
CA LEU A 44 9.65 -22.28 22.90
C LEU A 44 8.44 -23.05 23.41
N MET A 45 7.67 -23.63 22.49
CA MET A 45 6.56 -24.52 22.82
C MET A 45 7.01 -25.73 23.65
N ARG A 46 8.20 -26.30 23.36
CA ARG A 46 8.76 -27.47 24.07
C ARG A 46 9.26 -27.12 25.48
N HIS A 47 9.77 -25.91 25.65
CA HIS A 47 10.38 -25.47 26.92
C HIS A 47 9.38 -24.76 27.84
N TYR A 48 8.13 -24.57 27.39
CA TYR A 48 7.01 -23.93 28.08
C TYR A 48 7.22 -22.45 28.41
N GLU A 49 8.34 -22.10 29.04
CA GLU A 49 8.79 -20.74 29.31
C GLU A 49 10.32 -20.70 29.16
N ALA A 50 10.85 -19.70 28.46
CA ALA A 50 12.30 -19.50 28.39
C ALA A 50 12.68 -18.04 28.55
N ALA A 51 13.83 -17.81 29.19
CA ALA A 51 14.44 -16.49 29.30
C ALA A 51 15.19 -16.14 28.00
N PRO A 52 15.26 -14.85 27.61
CA PRO A 52 15.93 -14.42 26.38
C PRO A 52 17.38 -14.91 26.27
N GLN A 53 18.11 -15.03 27.38
CA GLN A 53 19.48 -15.57 27.40
C GLN A 53 19.55 -17.03 26.93
N ILE A 54 18.59 -17.86 27.35
CA ILE A 54 18.55 -19.29 27.00
C ILE A 54 18.17 -19.44 25.52
N ILE A 55 17.23 -18.62 25.06
CA ILE A 55 16.79 -18.57 23.66
C ILE A 55 17.94 -18.16 22.74
N ALA A 56 18.68 -17.11 23.12
CA ALA A 56 19.83 -16.61 22.38
C ALA A 56 20.95 -17.65 22.26
N ASN A 57 21.23 -18.38 23.35
CA ASN A 57 22.19 -19.49 23.34
C ASN A 57 21.73 -20.64 22.42
N HIS A 58 20.44 -20.95 22.39
CA HIS A 58 19.90 -21.98 21.48
C HIS A 58 20.04 -21.59 20.00
N LEU A 59 19.68 -20.34 19.68
CA LEU A 59 19.77 -19.81 18.32
C LEU A 59 21.19 -19.44 17.89
N LYS A 60 22.16 -19.45 18.80
CA LYS A 60 23.53 -18.95 18.60
C LYS A 60 23.54 -17.50 18.07
N GLN A 61 22.64 -16.67 18.60
CA GLN A 61 22.45 -15.28 18.21
C GLN A 61 22.65 -14.35 19.41
N ASP A 62 22.85 -13.06 19.13
CA ASP A 62 22.94 -12.07 20.19
C ASP A 62 21.59 -11.86 20.90
N VAL A 63 21.64 -11.64 22.21
CA VAL A 63 20.47 -11.55 23.08
C VAL A 63 19.58 -10.39 22.67
N GLU A 64 20.17 -9.26 22.28
CA GLU A 64 19.42 -8.05 21.92
C GLU A 64 18.65 -8.22 20.61
N GLN A 65 19.22 -8.95 19.65
CA GLN A 65 18.57 -9.28 18.38
C GLN A 65 17.41 -10.26 18.57
N VAL A 66 17.61 -11.29 19.39
CA VAL A 66 16.56 -12.27 19.73
C VAL A 66 15.42 -11.60 20.48
N GLN A 67 15.72 -10.67 21.38
CA GLN A 67 14.70 -9.95 22.14
C GLN A 67 13.81 -9.07 21.27
N LYS A 68 14.36 -8.44 20.21
CA LYS A 68 13.55 -7.72 19.20
C LYS A 68 12.60 -8.65 18.43
N SER A 69 13.10 -9.82 18.01
CA SER A 69 12.27 -10.82 17.31
C SER A 69 11.17 -11.39 18.21
N LEU A 70 11.47 -11.65 19.48
CA LEU A 70 10.48 -12.10 20.47
C LEU A 70 9.41 -11.03 20.72
N GLN A 71 9.79 -9.77 20.79
CA GLN A 71 8.84 -8.67 20.98
C GLN A 71 7.88 -8.54 19.80
N ALA A 72 8.36 -8.69 18.55
CA ALA A 72 7.50 -8.70 17.37
C ALA A 72 6.43 -9.83 17.43
N LEU A 73 6.80 -11.00 17.94
CA LEU A 73 5.87 -12.12 18.14
C LEU A 73 4.90 -11.90 19.33
N VAL A 74 5.31 -11.13 20.35
CA VAL A 74 4.41 -10.66 21.42
C VAL A 74 3.39 -9.68 20.87
N ASP A 75 3.82 -8.73 20.04
CA ASP A 75 2.95 -7.71 19.45
C ASP A 75 1.91 -8.32 18.49
N GLN A 76 2.27 -9.40 17.80
CA GLN A 76 1.36 -10.22 17.00
C GLN A 76 0.41 -11.09 17.84
N GLY A 77 0.58 -11.12 19.16
CA GLY A 77 -0.27 -11.87 20.10
C GLY A 77 0.04 -13.37 20.17
N PHE A 78 1.17 -13.80 19.60
CA PHE A 78 1.62 -15.21 19.57
C PHE A 78 2.40 -15.60 20.82
N LEU A 79 3.16 -14.66 21.40
CA LEU A 79 3.86 -14.86 22.66
C LEU A 79 3.20 -14.03 23.77
N LYS A 80 3.35 -14.52 25.00
CA LYS A 80 3.01 -13.85 26.24
C LYS A 80 4.28 -13.68 27.07
N THR A 81 4.53 -12.44 27.47
CA THR A 81 5.59 -12.10 28.43
C THR A 81 5.13 -12.43 29.85
N ILE A 82 6.00 -13.08 30.63
CA ILE A 82 5.77 -13.47 32.02
C ILE A 82 6.94 -12.97 32.85
N GLU A 83 6.67 -12.18 33.89
CA GLU A 83 7.68 -11.77 34.85
C GLU A 83 7.68 -12.74 36.04
N LYS A 84 8.84 -13.32 36.35
CA LYS A 84 9.07 -14.15 37.54
C LYS A 84 10.39 -13.76 38.17
N ASN A 85 10.37 -13.47 39.47
CA ASN A 85 11.58 -13.16 40.27
C ASN A 85 12.49 -12.08 39.63
N GLY A 86 11.91 -11.04 39.01
CA GLY A 86 12.66 -9.96 38.38
C GLY A 86 13.25 -10.29 37.00
N ALA A 87 12.98 -11.48 36.45
CA ALA A 87 13.39 -11.88 35.11
C ALA A 87 12.19 -12.06 34.17
N VAL A 88 12.40 -11.73 32.90
CA VAL A 88 11.41 -11.81 31.83
C VAL A 88 11.50 -13.17 31.13
N TYR A 89 10.37 -13.86 31.04
CA TYR A 89 10.20 -15.11 30.34
C TYR A 89 9.17 -14.96 29.22
N TYR A 90 9.38 -15.69 28.12
CA TYR A 90 8.44 -15.74 27.00
C TYR A 90 7.76 -17.11 26.97
N ARG A 91 6.43 -17.10 26.81
CA ARG A 91 5.59 -18.28 26.67
C ARG A 91 4.72 -18.14 25.42
N VAL A 92 4.55 -19.22 24.66
CA VAL A 92 3.63 -19.21 23.52
C VAL A 92 2.17 -19.20 23.97
N LYS A 93 1.35 -18.36 23.34
CA LYS A 93 -0.08 -18.23 23.60
C LYS A 93 -0.86 -18.96 22.51
N LEU A 94 -1.39 -20.14 22.82
CA LEU A 94 -2.24 -20.90 21.89
C LEU A 94 -3.67 -20.36 21.88
N ALA A 95 -4.30 -20.36 20.70
CA ALA A 95 -5.71 -20.00 20.58
C ALA A 95 -6.59 -20.99 21.38
N PRO A 96 -7.60 -20.53 22.14
CA PRO A 96 -8.47 -21.43 22.89
C PRO A 96 -9.40 -22.16 21.92
N LYS A 97 -9.06 -23.43 21.69
CA LYS A 97 -9.87 -24.49 21.07
C LYS A 97 -10.31 -24.22 19.61
N SER A 98 -9.47 -24.60 18.64
CA SER A 98 -9.96 -25.60 17.68
C SER A 98 -10.40 -26.80 18.54
N GLY A 99 -11.50 -27.48 18.27
CA GLY A 99 -12.11 -28.43 19.23
C GLY A 99 -11.26 -29.64 19.69
N ARG A 100 -9.95 -29.67 19.49
CA ARG A 100 -9.02 -30.72 19.90
C ARG A 100 -7.89 -30.17 20.77
N GLN A 101 -7.56 -30.92 21.81
CA GLN A 101 -6.27 -30.81 22.48
C GLN A 101 -5.25 -31.25 21.44
N MET A 102 -4.42 -30.35 20.91
CA MET A 102 -3.35 -30.77 20.01
C MET A 102 -2.39 -31.63 20.83
N PRO A 103 -2.11 -32.89 20.42
CA PRO A 103 -1.17 -33.71 21.17
C PRO A 103 0.18 -33.02 21.24
N LYS A 104 0.92 -33.35 22.30
CA LYS A 104 2.16 -32.65 22.66
C LYS A 104 3.18 -32.59 21.51
N ASP A 105 3.08 -33.51 20.55
CA ASP A 105 4.12 -33.82 19.57
C ASP A 105 3.75 -33.49 18.11
N VAL A 106 2.53 -32.97 17.83
CA VAL A 106 2.12 -32.53 16.46
C VAL A 106 3.13 -31.56 15.85
N TRP A 107 3.78 -30.80 16.70
CA TRP A 107 4.66 -29.69 16.35
C TRP A 107 6.10 -30.13 16.04
N GLN A 108 6.53 -31.32 16.49
CA GLN A 108 7.78 -31.95 16.06
C GLN A 108 7.69 -32.39 14.60
N VAL A 109 6.53 -32.90 14.20
CA VAL A 109 6.27 -33.37 12.84
C VAL A 109 6.18 -32.22 11.82
N LEU A 110 5.68 -31.05 12.24
CA LEU A 110 5.50 -29.88 11.37
C LEU A 110 6.77 -29.02 11.21
N ASP A 111 7.88 -29.38 11.84
CA ASP A 111 9.14 -28.66 11.73
C ASP A 111 9.76 -28.87 10.33
N SER A 112 9.98 -27.77 9.60
CA SER A 112 10.54 -27.83 8.24
C SER A 112 12.02 -28.17 8.19
N ASN A 113 12.72 -28.09 9.33
CA ASN A 113 14.17 -28.27 9.42
C ASN A 113 14.63 -29.69 9.70
N LEU A 114 13.71 -30.62 10.02
CA LEU A 114 14.05 -32.04 10.09
C LEU A 114 14.55 -32.48 8.70
N GLN A 115 15.73 -33.08 8.61
CA GLN A 115 16.24 -33.63 7.34
C GLN A 115 15.76 -35.06 7.07
N LYS A 116 15.09 -35.70 8.04
CA LYS A 116 14.74 -37.12 8.02
C LYS A 116 13.23 -37.37 8.17
N ALA A 117 12.72 -38.43 7.54
CA ALA A 117 11.30 -38.77 7.54
C ALA A 117 10.75 -39.03 8.94
N ASN A 118 9.54 -38.52 9.20
CA ASN A 118 8.78 -38.88 10.39
C ASN A 118 8.09 -40.23 10.17
N VAL A 119 8.16 -41.13 11.15
CA VAL A 119 7.73 -42.51 10.99
C VAL A 119 6.64 -42.85 11.99
N PHE A 120 5.56 -43.48 11.54
CA PHE A 120 4.59 -44.15 12.40
C PHE A 120 4.87 -45.65 12.35
N ILE A 121 5.02 -46.31 13.50
CA ILE A 121 5.21 -47.76 13.55
C ILE A 121 3.95 -48.45 14.06
N SER A 122 3.31 -49.20 13.15
CA SER A 122 2.20 -50.10 13.46
C SER A 122 2.73 -51.50 13.73
N TYR A 123 2.34 -52.09 14.86
CA TYR A 123 2.83 -53.39 15.29
C TYR A 123 1.85 -54.09 16.25
N SER A 124 2.06 -55.38 16.52
CA SER A 124 1.27 -56.11 17.52
C SER A 124 1.96 -56.10 18.88
N ARG A 125 1.19 -56.02 19.98
CA ARG A 125 1.74 -55.97 21.35
C ARG A 125 2.76 -57.07 21.69
N PRO A 126 2.58 -58.34 21.28
CA PRO A 126 3.59 -59.40 21.48
C PRO A 126 4.96 -59.08 20.88
N ASN A 127 5.05 -58.22 19.85
CA ASN A 127 6.31 -57.88 19.21
C ASN A 127 6.96 -56.61 19.78
N LYS A 128 6.48 -56.10 20.92
CA LYS A 128 6.94 -54.83 21.51
C LYS A 128 8.46 -54.77 21.70
N GLU A 129 9.09 -55.85 22.16
CA GLU A 129 10.55 -55.88 22.41
C GLU A 129 11.35 -55.56 21.14
N PHE A 130 11.01 -56.20 20.02
CA PHE A 130 11.63 -55.90 18.72
C PHE A 130 11.35 -54.46 18.27
N VAL A 131 10.13 -53.97 18.47
CA VAL A 131 9.79 -52.60 18.05
C VAL A 131 10.51 -51.56 18.92
N GLN A 132 10.82 -51.85 20.19
CA GLN A 132 11.65 -50.98 21.02
C GLN A 132 13.10 -50.90 20.51
N GLU A 133 13.66 -52.02 20.04
CA GLU A 133 14.97 -52.04 19.39
C GLU A 133 14.96 -51.22 18.09
N LEU A 134 13.97 -51.45 17.23
CA LEU A 134 13.80 -50.70 15.98
C LEU A 134 13.57 -49.19 16.22
N HIS A 135 12.75 -48.84 17.21
CA HIS A 135 12.50 -47.46 17.63
C HIS A 135 13.81 -46.78 18.04
N SER A 136 14.55 -47.39 18.96
CA SER A 136 15.83 -46.86 19.44
C SER A 136 16.85 -46.68 18.31
N ALA A 137 16.89 -47.62 17.35
CA ALA A 137 17.74 -47.52 16.17
C ALA A 137 17.34 -46.36 15.24
N LEU A 138 16.03 -46.15 15.01
CA LEU A 138 15.53 -45.04 14.22
C LEU A 138 15.78 -43.69 14.91
N GLU A 139 15.54 -43.58 16.21
CA GLU A 139 15.81 -42.37 16.98
C GLU A 139 17.30 -41.99 16.98
N ALA A 140 18.19 -42.98 17.04
CA ALA A 140 19.64 -42.75 16.92
C ALA A 140 20.02 -42.09 15.57
N THR A 141 19.18 -42.20 14.54
CA THR A 141 19.35 -41.50 13.25
C THR A 141 18.75 -40.09 13.21
N SER A 142 18.33 -39.55 14.37
CA SER A 142 17.65 -38.26 14.50
C SER A 142 16.32 -38.18 13.73
N ARG A 143 15.57 -39.31 13.69
CA ARG A 143 14.21 -39.37 13.18
C ARG A 143 13.22 -39.26 14.33
N GLU A 144 12.09 -38.61 14.05
CA GLU A 144 10.93 -38.64 14.93
C GLU A 144 10.12 -39.91 14.63
N VAL A 145 9.86 -40.70 15.68
CA VAL A 145 9.17 -41.98 15.58
C VAL A 145 7.93 -41.94 16.48
N TRP A 146 6.79 -42.32 15.93
CA TRP A 146 5.52 -42.38 16.63
C TRP A 146 5.19 -43.83 16.96
N VAL A 147 4.91 -44.10 18.24
CA VAL A 147 4.54 -45.41 18.80
C VAL A 147 3.47 -45.25 19.89
N ASP A 148 2.61 -46.27 20.03
CA ASP A 148 1.42 -46.21 20.89
C ASP A 148 1.74 -46.07 22.40
N TRP A 149 2.88 -46.59 22.87
CA TRP A 149 3.23 -46.60 24.30
C TRP A 149 3.85 -45.30 24.83
N GLU A 150 4.32 -44.41 23.95
CA GLU A 150 4.88 -43.10 24.32
C GLU A 150 3.93 -41.96 23.99
N ASN A 151 3.23 -42.05 22.86
CA ASN A 151 2.51 -40.91 22.31
C ASN A 151 1.02 -40.84 22.69
N ILE A 152 0.48 -41.80 23.44
CA ILE A 152 -0.93 -41.81 23.88
C ILE A 152 -1.05 -41.45 25.37
N PRO A 153 -1.59 -40.27 25.74
CA PRO A 153 -1.83 -39.89 27.12
C PRO A 153 -2.82 -40.82 27.84
N VAL A 154 -2.73 -40.89 29.17
CA VAL A 154 -3.70 -41.64 29.98
C VAL A 154 -5.06 -40.94 29.94
N ALA A 155 -6.14 -41.71 29.82
CA ALA A 155 -7.55 -41.27 29.86
C ALA A 155 -8.05 -40.41 28.67
N VAL A 156 -7.43 -40.55 27.49
CA VAL A 156 -7.94 -39.99 26.22
C VAL A 156 -8.49 -41.08 25.30
N ASP A 157 -9.19 -40.67 24.23
CA ASP A 157 -9.60 -41.58 23.17
C ASP A 157 -8.37 -42.00 22.35
N TRP A 158 -7.82 -43.17 22.70
CA TRP A 158 -6.60 -43.72 22.12
C TRP A 158 -6.65 -43.87 20.59
N TRP A 159 -7.84 -44.13 20.00
CA TRP A 159 -7.95 -44.28 18.55
C TRP A 159 -7.78 -42.95 17.81
N GLN A 160 -8.28 -41.85 18.36
CA GLN A 160 -8.11 -40.53 17.76
C GLN A 160 -6.64 -40.10 17.72
N GLU A 161 -5.86 -40.46 18.75
CA GLU A 161 -4.42 -40.20 18.80
C GLU A 161 -3.67 -41.03 17.76
N ILE A 162 -4.03 -42.31 17.58
CA ILE A 162 -3.49 -43.15 16.51
C ILE A 162 -3.77 -42.55 15.14
N GLN A 163 -5.01 -42.16 14.85
CA GLN A 163 -5.37 -41.54 13.58
C GLN A 163 -4.52 -40.29 13.31
N LEU A 164 -4.35 -39.46 14.33
CA LEU A 164 -3.53 -38.27 14.20
C LEU A 164 -2.04 -38.60 13.98
N GLY A 165 -1.51 -39.61 14.67
CA GLY A 165 -0.15 -40.11 14.45
C GLY A 165 0.08 -40.53 12.99
N ILE A 166 -0.89 -41.25 12.41
CA ILE A 166 -0.86 -41.70 11.01
C ILE A 166 -0.95 -40.50 10.05
N GLU A 167 -1.84 -39.54 10.33
CA GLU A 167 -1.99 -38.33 9.51
C GLU A 167 -0.68 -37.54 9.43
N LEU A 168 0.00 -37.44 10.57
CA LEU A 168 1.21 -36.63 10.78
C LEU A 168 2.48 -37.32 10.26
N ALA A 169 2.64 -38.63 10.41
CA ALA A 169 3.86 -39.31 9.98
C ALA A 169 4.05 -39.26 8.46
N ASP A 170 5.27 -39.08 7.96
CA ASP A 170 5.53 -39.12 6.51
C ASP A 170 5.33 -40.52 5.95
N THR A 171 5.81 -41.52 6.70
CA THR A 171 5.78 -42.92 6.31
C THR A 171 5.16 -43.78 7.41
N PHE A 172 4.33 -44.72 6.99
CA PHE A 172 3.71 -45.73 7.83
C PHE A 172 4.50 -47.04 7.70
N VAL A 173 5.23 -47.40 8.75
CA VAL A 173 5.97 -48.65 8.84
C VAL A 173 5.09 -49.70 9.49
N PHE A 174 4.91 -50.84 8.83
CA PHE A 174 4.11 -51.95 9.35
C PHE A 174 5.00 -53.14 9.68
N VAL A 175 5.04 -53.54 10.95
CA VAL A 175 5.80 -54.71 11.40
C VAL A 175 4.98 -55.98 11.17
N LEU A 176 5.39 -56.78 10.19
CA LEU A 176 4.77 -58.05 9.81
C LEU A 176 5.17 -59.16 10.78
N SER A 177 4.15 -59.76 11.37
CA SER A 177 4.18 -60.99 12.16
C SER A 177 2.81 -61.68 12.06
N PRO A 178 2.70 -62.98 12.39
CA PRO A 178 1.40 -63.66 12.43
C PRO A 178 0.38 -62.93 13.32
N ASP A 179 0.83 -62.37 14.45
CA ASP A 179 0.01 -61.63 15.39
C ASP A 179 -0.47 -60.28 14.83
N SER A 180 0.40 -59.53 14.12
CA SER A 180 0.03 -58.24 13.53
C SER A 180 -0.92 -58.40 12.35
N VAL A 181 -0.77 -59.45 11.56
CA VAL A 181 -1.66 -59.78 10.43
C VAL A 181 -3.04 -60.24 10.93
N ALA A 182 -3.10 -60.97 12.05
CA ALA A 182 -4.36 -61.39 12.66
C ALA A 182 -5.08 -60.27 13.43
N SER A 183 -4.35 -59.25 13.87
CA SER A 183 -4.87 -58.13 14.69
C SER A 183 -5.88 -57.27 13.93
N LYS A 184 -7.07 -57.08 14.53
CA LYS A 184 -8.10 -56.18 13.99
C LYS A 184 -7.69 -54.71 14.07
N VAL A 185 -6.97 -54.32 15.13
CA VAL A 185 -6.52 -52.93 15.33
C VAL A 185 -5.48 -52.56 14.27
N CYS A 186 -4.49 -53.44 14.05
CA CYS A 186 -3.48 -53.26 13.00
C CYS A 186 -4.11 -53.15 11.60
N ARG A 187 -5.18 -53.92 11.34
CA ARG A 187 -5.94 -53.79 10.08
C ARG A 187 -6.60 -52.42 9.94
N GLN A 188 -7.20 -51.89 11.00
CA GLN A 188 -7.80 -50.54 10.99
C GLN A 188 -6.75 -49.45 10.76
N GLU A 189 -5.56 -49.58 11.36
CA GLU A 189 -4.44 -48.64 11.17
C GLU A 189 -3.96 -48.63 9.71
N ILE A 190 -3.83 -49.81 9.09
CA ILE A 190 -3.50 -49.94 7.66
C ILE A 190 -4.57 -49.26 6.80
N GLU A 191 -5.85 -49.51 7.07
CA GLU A 191 -6.96 -48.91 6.32
C GLU A 191 -6.97 -47.38 6.41
N GLU A 192 -6.66 -46.82 7.59
CA GLU A 192 -6.54 -45.36 7.78
C GLU A 192 -5.34 -44.80 7.00
N ALA A 193 -4.20 -45.47 7.03
CA ALA A 193 -3.02 -45.06 6.25
C ALA A 193 -3.30 -45.10 4.73
N ILE A 194 -4.00 -46.12 4.24
CA ILE A 194 -4.39 -46.24 2.83
C ILE A 194 -5.37 -45.14 2.42
N LYS A 195 -6.37 -44.86 3.25
CA LYS A 195 -7.35 -43.79 3.01
C LYS A 195 -6.69 -42.42 2.78
N HIS A 196 -5.55 -42.20 3.42
CA HIS A 196 -4.76 -40.98 3.30
C HIS A 196 -3.62 -41.08 2.28
N ASN A 197 -3.59 -42.15 1.49
CA ASN A 197 -2.53 -42.49 0.55
C ASN A 197 -1.14 -42.34 1.19
N LYS A 198 -0.95 -42.80 2.43
CA LYS A 198 0.35 -42.72 3.10
C LYS A 198 1.34 -43.68 2.44
N ARG A 199 2.62 -43.35 2.51
CA ARG A 199 3.67 -44.27 2.09
C ARG A 199 3.69 -45.45 3.08
N LEU A 200 3.49 -46.67 2.58
CA LEU A 200 3.54 -47.88 3.38
C LEU A 200 4.90 -48.57 3.22
N VAL A 201 5.51 -48.99 4.32
CA VAL A 201 6.77 -49.75 4.31
C VAL A 201 6.60 -51.00 5.19
N PRO A 202 6.43 -52.19 4.57
CA PRO A 202 6.34 -53.44 5.31
C PRO A 202 7.72 -53.93 5.78
N VAL A 203 7.84 -54.18 7.08
CA VAL A 203 9.04 -54.72 7.74
C VAL A 203 8.72 -56.11 8.29
N VAL A 204 9.41 -57.14 7.83
CA VAL A 204 9.18 -58.54 8.22
C VAL A 204 10.01 -58.86 9.46
N TYR A 205 9.34 -59.01 10.61
CA TYR A 205 9.95 -59.50 11.84
C TYR A 205 9.79 -61.02 11.99
N GLN A 206 8.65 -61.56 11.58
CA GLN A 206 8.37 -63.00 11.52
C GLN A 206 7.76 -63.34 10.17
N ASP A 207 8.09 -64.53 9.64
CA ASP A 207 7.55 -64.97 8.36
C ASP A 207 6.03 -65.13 8.46
N VAL A 208 5.33 -64.60 7.45
CA VAL A 208 3.88 -64.60 7.33
C VAL A 208 3.48 -65.10 5.96
N ASP A 209 2.31 -65.75 5.88
CA ASP A 209 1.73 -66.14 4.60
C ASP A 209 1.29 -64.87 3.83
N PRO A 210 1.84 -64.59 2.63
CA PRO A 210 1.47 -63.43 1.84
C PRO A 210 -0.02 -63.34 1.51
N SER A 211 -0.75 -64.45 1.51
CA SER A 211 -2.19 -64.48 1.26
C SER A 211 -3.03 -63.91 2.42
N GLN A 212 -2.46 -63.88 3.64
CA GLN A 212 -3.12 -63.36 4.83
C GLN A 212 -2.80 -61.87 5.05
N VAL A 213 -1.72 -61.38 4.45
CA VAL A 213 -1.29 -59.97 4.52
C VAL A 213 -2.26 -59.09 3.72
N HIS A 214 -2.48 -57.86 4.20
CA HIS A 214 -3.31 -56.88 3.50
C HIS A 214 -2.83 -56.71 2.03
N PRO A 215 -3.72 -56.74 1.01
CA PRO A 215 -3.32 -56.72 -0.40
C PRO A 215 -2.42 -55.54 -0.80
N GLU A 216 -2.66 -54.37 -0.21
CA GLU A 216 -1.83 -53.18 -0.43
C GLU A 216 -0.41 -53.29 0.13
N LEU A 217 -0.18 -54.13 1.16
CA LEU A 217 1.15 -54.40 1.69
C LEU A 217 1.82 -55.57 0.96
N SER A 218 1.06 -56.58 0.52
CA SER A 218 1.62 -57.75 -0.17
C SER A 218 2.18 -57.43 -1.55
N ARG A 219 1.68 -56.36 -2.21
CA ARG A 219 2.20 -55.86 -3.50
C ARG A 219 3.49 -55.03 -3.40
N LEU A 220 3.97 -54.73 -2.18
CA LEU A 220 5.14 -53.90 -1.95
C LEU A 220 6.39 -54.75 -1.70
N ASN A 221 7.57 -54.15 -1.86
CA ASN A 221 8.82 -54.79 -1.49
C ASN A 221 8.93 -54.86 0.04
N TRP A 222 9.21 -56.05 0.55
CA TRP A 222 9.34 -56.31 1.98
C TRP A 222 10.78 -56.14 2.44
N ILE A 223 10.94 -55.51 3.61
CA ILE A 223 12.24 -55.33 4.25
C ILE A 223 12.35 -56.36 5.37
N PHE A 224 13.33 -57.25 5.29
CA PHE A 224 13.48 -58.35 6.22
C PHE A 224 14.37 -57.94 7.40
N LEU A 225 13.82 -58.03 8.60
CA LEU A 225 14.46 -57.76 9.90
C LEU A 225 14.10 -58.87 10.90
N ARG A 226 14.15 -60.12 10.45
CA ARG A 226 13.88 -61.28 11.32
C ARG A 226 15.08 -61.51 12.24
N PRO A 227 14.92 -62.18 13.39
CA PRO A 227 16.03 -62.45 14.31
C PRO A 227 17.23 -63.17 13.70
N GLN A 228 17.02 -63.95 12.63
CA GLN A 228 18.07 -64.66 11.88
C GLN A 228 18.73 -63.83 10.77
N ASP A 229 18.17 -62.67 10.42
CA ASP A 229 18.71 -61.80 9.36
C ASP A 229 19.77 -60.85 9.92
N ASP A 230 20.57 -60.27 9.02
CA ASP A 230 21.48 -59.17 9.37
C ASP A 230 20.69 -57.87 9.58
N PHE A 231 20.48 -57.51 10.85
CA PHE A 231 19.74 -56.32 11.25
C PHE A 231 20.30 -55.05 10.61
N GLU A 232 21.63 -54.84 10.61
CA GLU A 232 22.24 -53.63 10.07
C GLU A 232 21.99 -53.48 8.57
N LYS A 233 22.10 -54.58 7.83
CA LYS A 233 21.83 -54.59 6.40
C LYS A 233 20.35 -54.31 6.10
N GLY A 234 19.43 -54.95 6.81
CA GLY A 234 18.00 -54.71 6.65
C GLY A 234 17.61 -53.29 7.07
N PHE A 235 18.20 -52.79 8.15
CA PHE A 235 17.95 -51.46 8.70
C PHE A 235 18.45 -50.37 7.74
N LYS A 236 19.61 -50.56 7.11
CA LYS A 236 20.05 -49.68 6.02
C LYS A 236 19.04 -49.64 4.87
N GLY A 237 18.50 -50.79 4.46
CA GLY A 237 17.44 -50.85 3.45
C GLY A 237 16.17 -50.11 3.87
N LEU A 238 15.81 -50.17 5.16
CA LEU A 238 14.73 -49.37 5.73
C LEU A 238 15.03 -47.88 5.63
N LEU A 239 16.21 -47.43 6.03
CA LEU A 239 16.58 -46.01 5.94
C LEU A 239 16.57 -45.49 4.50
N GLU A 240 17.05 -46.28 3.53
CA GLU A 240 16.99 -45.94 2.10
C GLU A 240 15.54 -45.83 1.62
N ALA A 241 14.68 -46.75 2.03
CA ALA A 241 13.25 -46.68 1.73
C ALA A 241 12.60 -45.44 2.37
N LEU A 242 12.93 -45.08 3.61
CA LEU A 242 12.37 -43.91 4.28
C LEU A 242 12.81 -42.57 3.63
N ASP A 243 14.04 -42.50 3.13
CA ASP A 243 14.61 -41.25 2.59
C ASP A 243 14.36 -41.05 1.08
N GLN A 244 13.91 -42.06 0.37
CA GLN A 244 13.60 -41.96 -1.06
C GLN A 244 12.49 -40.93 -1.32
N ASP A 245 12.75 -39.96 -2.20
CA ASP A 245 11.79 -38.90 -2.59
C ASP A 245 11.15 -38.17 -1.39
N LEU A 246 11.88 -38.05 -0.28
CA LEU A 246 11.36 -37.59 1.00
C LEU A 246 10.67 -36.21 0.92
N GLU A 247 11.21 -35.27 0.15
CA GLU A 247 10.61 -33.94 0.03
C GLU A 247 9.21 -34.00 -0.61
N TYR A 248 9.00 -34.89 -1.56
CA TYR A 248 7.70 -35.12 -2.16
C TYR A 248 6.72 -35.75 -1.15
N VAL A 249 7.16 -36.79 -0.42
CA VAL A 249 6.35 -37.44 0.64
C VAL A 249 5.96 -36.46 1.74
N ARG A 250 6.86 -35.55 2.12
CA ARG A 250 6.57 -34.49 3.09
C ARG A 250 5.58 -33.48 2.58
N THR A 251 5.73 -33.08 1.31
CA THR A 251 4.77 -32.17 0.68
C THR A 251 3.37 -32.79 0.67
N HIS A 252 3.26 -34.09 0.38
CA HIS A 252 2.00 -34.84 0.52
C HIS A 252 1.43 -34.73 1.94
N THR A 253 2.23 -35.09 2.97
CA THR A 253 1.78 -35.10 4.37
C THR A 253 1.37 -33.70 4.85
N ARG A 254 2.17 -32.67 4.56
CA ARG A 254 1.86 -31.29 4.95
C ARG A 254 0.57 -30.79 4.31
N LEU A 255 0.40 -31.05 3.02
CA LEU A 255 -0.81 -30.65 2.30
C LEU A 255 -2.03 -31.41 2.84
N LEU A 256 -1.87 -32.69 3.16
CA LEU A 256 -2.92 -33.52 3.76
C LEU A 256 -3.40 -32.95 5.09
N VAL A 257 -2.47 -32.67 6.00
CA VAL A 257 -2.78 -32.14 7.33
C VAL A 257 -3.53 -30.80 7.22
N ARG A 258 -3.07 -29.90 6.34
CA ARG A 258 -3.76 -28.63 6.07
C ARG A 258 -5.17 -28.84 5.51
N ALA A 259 -5.32 -29.74 4.55
CA ALA A 259 -6.60 -30.03 3.93
C ALA A 259 -7.58 -30.67 4.93
N LEU A 260 -7.10 -31.55 5.81
CA LEU A 260 -7.88 -32.14 6.90
C LEU A 260 -8.30 -31.10 7.93
N GLU A 261 -7.41 -30.18 8.30
CA GLU A 261 -7.75 -29.09 9.21
C GLU A 261 -8.82 -28.17 8.61
N TRP A 262 -8.68 -27.80 7.33
CA TRP A 262 -9.68 -27.04 6.60
C TRP A 262 -11.04 -27.75 6.56
N ASP A 263 -11.06 -29.04 6.22
CA ASP A 263 -12.30 -29.84 6.14
C ASP A 263 -12.99 -29.97 7.50
N ARG A 264 -12.23 -30.26 8.56
CA ARG A 264 -12.74 -30.36 9.95
C ARG A 264 -13.28 -29.04 10.49
N ASN A 265 -12.76 -27.91 10.04
CA ASN A 265 -13.22 -26.57 10.45
C ASN A 265 -14.33 -26.01 9.56
N GLY A 266 -15.08 -26.88 8.87
CA GLY A 266 -16.22 -26.48 8.06
C GLY A 266 -15.82 -25.74 6.78
N ARG A 267 -14.60 -25.99 6.28
CA ARG A 267 -14.06 -25.44 5.04
C ARG A 267 -13.97 -23.91 5.00
N ASP A 268 -13.63 -23.29 6.14
CA ASP A 268 -13.46 -21.83 6.27
C ASP A 268 -12.31 -21.30 5.37
N ASN A 269 -12.59 -20.23 4.63
CA ASN A 269 -11.67 -19.58 3.70
C ASN A 269 -10.37 -19.08 4.36
N SER A 270 -10.35 -18.88 5.68
CA SER A 270 -9.14 -18.45 6.40
C SER A 270 -8.02 -19.50 6.39
N TYR A 271 -8.34 -20.76 6.11
CA TYR A 271 -7.38 -21.86 6.07
C TYR A 271 -6.81 -22.10 4.67
N LEU A 272 -7.38 -21.48 3.62
CA LEU A 272 -6.98 -21.73 2.24
C LEU A 272 -5.60 -21.13 1.91
N LEU A 273 -4.90 -21.77 0.98
CA LEU A 273 -3.56 -21.37 0.54
C LEU A 273 -3.62 -20.12 -0.34
N ARG A 274 -2.52 -19.35 -0.37
CA ARG A 274 -2.36 -18.14 -1.20
C ARG A 274 -0.91 -18.00 -1.68
N GLY A 275 -0.72 -17.31 -2.81
CA GLY A 275 0.60 -16.99 -3.35
C GLY A 275 1.49 -18.22 -3.54
N ALA A 276 2.76 -18.14 -3.11
CA ALA A 276 3.76 -19.18 -3.31
C ALA A 276 3.37 -20.56 -2.71
N ASP A 277 2.60 -20.59 -1.62
CA ASP A 277 2.12 -21.84 -1.02
C ASP A 277 1.13 -22.57 -1.95
N LEU A 278 0.24 -21.80 -2.57
CA LEU A 278 -0.74 -22.32 -3.53
C LEU A 278 -0.07 -22.77 -4.83
N GLU A 279 0.94 -22.03 -5.30
CA GLU A 279 1.75 -22.45 -6.46
C GLU A 279 2.47 -23.78 -6.20
N ARG A 280 3.11 -23.94 -5.04
CA ARG A 280 3.75 -25.20 -4.64
C ARG A 280 2.76 -26.36 -4.57
N ALA A 281 1.59 -26.13 -3.99
CA ALA A 281 0.54 -27.16 -3.90
C ALA A 281 0.03 -27.58 -5.30
N ASN A 282 -0.17 -26.62 -6.21
CA ASN A 282 -0.52 -26.91 -7.61
C ASN A 282 0.56 -27.73 -8.32
N HIS A 283 1.83 -27.36 -8.14
CA HIS A 283 2.94 -28.11 -8.70
C HIS A 283 2.99 -29.56 -8.19
N TYR A 284 2.79 -29.76 -6.88
CA TYR A 284 2.68 -31.09 -6.28
C TYR A 284 1.55 -31.93 -6.91
N LEU A 285 0.36 -31.35 -7.14
CA LEU A 285 -0.75 -32.07 -7.78
C LEU A 285 -0.42 -32.50 -9.22
N VAL A 286 0.36 -31.71 -9.95
CA VAL A 286 0.81 -32.06 -11.31
C VAL A 286 1.84 -33.18 -11.28
N GLN A 287 2.83 -33.09 -10.40
CA GLN A 287 3.88 -34.09 -10.23
C GLN A 287 3.32 -35.45 -9.75
N GLY A 288 2.34 -35.42 -8.85
CA GLY A 288 1.77 -36.60 -8.21
C GLY A 288 0.96 -37.52 -9.13
N LYS A 289 0.83 -37.19 -10.42
CA LYS A 289 0.31 -38.13 -11.42
C LYS A 289 1.27 -39.29 -11.74
N LYS A 290 2.57 -39.12 -11.43
CA LYS A 290 3.63 -40.08 -11.79
C LYS A 290 4.44 -40.59 -10.59
N GLN A 291 4.15 -40.11 -9.38
CA GLN A 291 4.90 -40.46 -8.17
C GLN A 291 3.96 -41.02 -7.10
N GLU A 292 4.51 -41.82 -6.21
CA GLU A 292 3.84 -42.32 -5.01
C GLU A 292 4.43 -41.60 -3.78
N PRO A 293 3.63 -41.18 -2.79
CA PRO A 293 2.18 -41.35 -2.71
C PRO A 293 1.39 -40.43 -3.68
N ARG A 294 0.29 -40.96 -4.23
CA ARG A 294 -0.61 -40.17 -5.07
C ARG A 294 -1.39 -39.12 -4.25
N PRO A 295 -1.62 -37.92 -4.80
CA PRO A 295 -2.49 -36.93 -4.17
C PRO A 295 -3.88 -37.49 -3.87
N THR A 296 -4.41 -37.17 -2.70
CA THR A 296 -5.75 -37.60 -2.29
C THR A 296 -6.82 -36.73 -2.95
N ALA A 297 -8.07 -37.22 -2.99
CA ALA A 297 -9.21 -36.41 -3.43
C ALA A 297 -9.36 -35.12 -2.60
N LEU A 298 -9.00 -35.18 -1.32
CA LEU A 298 -9.04 -34.03 -0.42
C LEU A 298 -7.98 -32.98 -0.79
N HIS A 299 -6.77 -33.38 -1.22
CA HIS A 299 -5.78 -32.43 -1.75
C HIS A 299 -6.34 -31.65 -2.93
N HIS A 300 -6.98 -32.34 -3.89
CA HIS A 300 -7.57 -31.69 -5.05
C HIS A 300 -8.65 -30.69 -4.66
N GLN A 301 -9.56 -31.06 -3.75
CA GLN A 301 -10.62 -30.15 -3.28
C GLN A 301 -10.05 -28.92 -2.57
N TYR A 302 -9.04 -29.12 -1.72
CA TYR A 302 -8.43 -28.04 -0.95
C TYR A 302 -7.65 -27.05 -1.82
N VAL A 303 -6.86 -27.55 -2.78
CA VAL A 303 -6.12 -26.70 -3.72
C VAL A 303 -7.10 -25.98 -4.66
N LEU A 304 -8.13 -26.66 -5.15
CA LEU A 304 -9.14 -26.03 -6.01
C LEU A 304 -9.86 -24.88 -5.29
N ALA A 305 -10.33 -25.11 -4.07
CA ALA A 305 -10.95 -24.08 -3.26
C ALA A 305 -10.00 -22.89 -3.02
N SER A 306 -8.72 -23.16 -2.78
CA SER A 306 -7.68 -22.12 -2.63
C SER A 306 -7.50 -21.30 -3.92
N THR A 307 -7.45 -21.96 -5.09
CA THR A 307 -7.35 -21.27 -6.38
C THR A 307 -8.57 -20.41 -6.68
N GLU A 308 -9.78 -20.89 -6.39
CA GLU A 308 -11.02 -20.16 -6.64
C GLU A 308 -11.09 -18.90 -5.78
N LEU A 309 -10.71 -19.00 -4.50
CA LEU A 309 -10.64 -17.85 -3.61
C LEU A 309 -9.65 -16.81 -4.14
N GLU A 310 -8.44 -17.22 -4.50
CA GLU A 310 -7.41 -16.28 -4.99
C GLU A 310 -7.82 -15.59 -6.29
N SER A 311 -8.48 -16.31 -7.21
CA SER A 311 -9.06 -15.68 -8.41
C SER A 311 -10.12 -14.66 -8.06
N SER A 312 -11.02 -14.98 -7.12
CA SER A 312 -12.11 -14.06 -6.73
C SER A 312 -11.59 -12.78 -6.07
N VAL A 313 -10.55 -12.90 -5.23
CA VAL A 313 -9.90 -11.75 -4.60
C VAL A 313 -9.21 -10.90 -5.66
N ARG A 314 -8.46 -11.51 -6.57
CA ARG A 314 -7.77 -10.80 -7.65
C ARG A 314 -8.74 -10.08 -8.58
N ASP A 315 -9.87 -10.70 -8.92
CA ASP A 315 -10.89 -10.05 -9.75
C ASP A 315 -11.48 -8.82 -9.04
N SER A 316 -11.75 -8.91 -7.73
CA SER A 316 -12.22 -7.77 -6.94
C SER A 316 -11.20 -6.63 -6.84
N GLU A 317 -9.91 -6.94 -6.72
CA GLU A 317 -8.82 -5.94 -6.72
C GLU A 317 -8.70 -5.25 -8.09
N LEU A 318 -8.80 -6.01 -9.18
CA LEU A 318 -8.79 -5.46 -10.54
C LEU A 318 -9.98 -4.54 -10.79
N GLU A 319 -11.16 -4.88 -10.27
CA GLU A 319 -12.34 -4.00 -10.34
C GLU A 319 -12.13 -2.71 -9.57
N GLN A 320 -11.58 -2.76 -8.36
CA GLN A 320 -11.26 -1.56 -7.57
C GLN A 320 -10.23 -0.69 -8.29
N GLN A 321 -9.16 -1.28 -8.83
CA GLN A 321 -8.16 -0.54 -9.61
C GLN A 321 -8.77 0.12 -10.84
N ARG A 322 -9.66 -0.59 -11.56
CA ARG A 322 -10.39 -0.03 -12.71
C ARG A 322 -11.26 1.17 -12.31
N GLN A 323 -11.94 1.11 -11.16
CA GLN A 323 -12.74 2.23 -10.66
C GLN A 323 -11.87 3.46 -10.36
N VAL A 324 -10.74 3.27 -9.65
CA VAL A 324 -9.80 4.36 -9.35
C VAL A 324 -9.24 4.98 -10.63
N LEU A 325 -8.84 4.15 -11.60
CA LEU A 325 -8.36 4.64 -12.90
C LEU A 325 -9.44 5.39 -13.68
N ALA A 326 -10.69 4.91 -13.64
CA ALA A 326 -11.82 5.60 -14.28
C ALA A 326 -12.09 6.97 -13.64
N GLU A 327 -11.98 7.09 -12.32
CA GLU A 327 -12.09 8.37 -11.61
C GLU A 327 -10.95 9.32 -11.97
N GLN A 328 -9.70 8.83 -12.01
CA GLN A 328 -8.55 9.64 -12.44
C GLN A 328 -8.73 10.14 -13.88
N GLN A 329 -9.21 9.30 -14.79
CA GLN A 329 -9.48 9.70 -16.17
C GLN A 329 -10.59 10.76 -16.26
N ARG A 330 -11.65 10.67 -15.44
CA ARG A 330 -12.69 11.71 -15.36
C ARG A 330 -12.12 13.04 -14.87
N TRP A 331 -11.32 13.01 -13.80
CA TRP A 331 -10.71 14.21 -13.24
C TRP A 331 -9.74 14.86 -14.21
N LEU A 332 -8.90 14.05 -14.88
CA LEU A 332 -7.98 14.53 -15.91
C LEU A 332 -8.72 15.20 -17.08
N LYS A 333 -9.83 14.60 -17.57
CA LYS A 333 -10.68 15.20 -18.61
C LYS A 333 -11.30 16.53 -18.19
N LEU A 334 -11.69 16.67 -16.92
CA LEU A 334 -12.24 17.93 -16.39
C LEU A 334 -11.16 19.02 -16.31
N VAL A 335 -9.98 18.70 -15.78
CA VAL A 335 -8.86 19.66 -15.69
C VAL A 335 -8.44 20.13 -17.07
N THR A 336 -8.31 19.24 -18.04
CA THR A 336 -7.93 19.62 -19.40
C THR A 336 -8.99 20.52 -20.04
N ALA A 337 -10.28 20.21 -19.87
CA ALA A 337 -11.37 21.07 -20.37
C ALA A 337 -11.35 22.47 -19.74
N VAL A 338 -11.17 22.59 -18.42
CA VAL A 338 -11.08 23.87 -17.71
C VAL A 338 -9.84 24.67 -18.14
N SER A 339 -8.70 23.99 -18.32
CA SER A 339 -7.45 24.63 -18.76
C SER A 339 -7.59 25.22 -20.16
N VAL A 340 -8.21 24.49 -21.10
CA VAL A 340 -8.49 24.97 -22.46
C VAL A 340 -9.42 26.20 -22.43
N LEU A 341 -10.47 26.18 -21.61
CA LEU A 341 -11.36 27.32 -21.41
C LEU A 341 -10.63 28.55 -20.85
N ALA A 342 -9.75 28.36 -19.87
CA ALA A 342 -8.97 29.45 -19.29
C ALA A 342 -8.04 30.11 -20.31
N VAL A 343 -7.36 29.33 -21.16
CA VAL A 343 -6.52 29.85 -22.24
C VAL A 343 -7.35 30.64 -23.26
N ALA A 344 -8.51 30.12 -23.67
CA ALA A 344 -9.41 30.80 -24.60
C ALA A 344 -9.94 32.14 -24.01
N MET A 345 -10.30 32.15 -22.73
CA MET A 345 -10.70 33.38 -22.02
C MET A 345 -9.53 34.37 -21.92
N GLY A 346 -8.31 33.90 -21.67
CA GLY A 346 -7.12 34.76 -21.65
C GLY A 346 -6.87 35.44 -23.01
N ILE A 347 -6.95 34.68 -24.11
CA ILE A 347 -6.77 35.21 -25.47
C ILE A 347 -7.86 36.23 -25.81
N THR A 348 -9.12 35.91 -25.53
CA THR A 348 -10.25 36.82 -25.82
C THR A 348 -10.19 38.10 -24.98
N SER A 349 -9.90 37.98 -23.69
CA SER A 349 -9.72 39.14 -22.80
C SER A 349 -8.55 40.02 -23.25
N TRP A 350 -7.42 39.43 -23.66
CA TRP A 350 -6.27 40.18 -24.16
C TRP A 350 -6.60 40.94 -25.44
N GLY A 351 -7.35 40.33 -26.37
CA GLY A 351 -7.83 40.99 -27.59
C GLY A 351 -8.72 42.20 -27.31
N LEU A 352 -9.70 42.06 -26.41
CA LEU A 352 -10.61 43.15 -26.02
C LEU A 352 -9.88 44.32 -25.36
N LEU A 353 -8.91 44.03 -24.47
CA LEU A 353 -8.09 45.06 -23.84
C LEU A 353 -7.30 45.85 -24.88
N ARG A 354 -6.64 45.16 -25.83
CA ARG A 354 -5.93 45.81 -26.92
C ARG A 354 -6.84 46.71 -27.74
N GLN A 355 -8.02 46.21 -28.13
CA GLN A 355 -8.98 46.97 -28.91
C GLN A 355 -9.42 48.27 -28.21
N SER A 356 -9.68 48.21 -26.90
CA SER A 356 -10.05 49.39 -26.11
C SER A 356 -8.95 50.45 -26.08
N GLN A 357 -7.69 50.04 -25.95
CA GLN A 357 -6.55 50.95 -25.98
C GLN A 357 -6.41 51.62 -27.34
N TYR A 358 -6.55 50.87 -28.45
CA TYR A 358 -6.53 51.48 -29.79
C TYR A 358 -7.66 52.49 -29.99
N ALA A 359 -8.86 52.20 -29.49
CA ALA A 359 -10.00 53.12 -29.59
C ALA A 359 -9.75 54.43 -28.82
N GLN A 360 -9.14 54.37 -27.63
CA GLN A 360 -8.79 55.56 -26.84
C GLN A 360 -7.74 56.42 -27.58
N LYS A 361 -6.67 55.80 -28.07
CA LYS A 361 -5.61 56.50 -28.84
C LYS A 361 -6.19 57.22 -30.08
N ALA A 362 -7.09 56.55 -30.80
CA ALA A 362 -7.75 57.15 -31.97
C ALA A 362 -8.64 58.35 -31.59
N ALA A 363 -9.35 58.28 -30.45
CA ALA A 363 -10.21 59.36 -29.98
C ALA A 363 -9.42 60.61 -29.57
N GLU A 364 -8.26 60.44 -28.90
CA GLU A 364 -7.39 61.55 -28.50
C GLU A 364 -6.81 62.28 -29.71
N GLN A 365 -6.35 61.54 -30.72
CA GLN A 365 -5.87 62.13 -31.98
C GLN A 365 -6.99 62.87 -32.73
N ALA A 366 -8.18 62.29 -32.82
CA ALA A 366 -9.34 62.94 -33.43
C ALA A 366 -9.70 64.25 -32.72
N ARG A 367 -9.63 64.28 -31.38
CA ARG A 367 -9.87 65.50 -30.59
C ARG A 367 -8.84 66.59 -30.89
N ILE A 368 -7.55 66.25 -30.96
CA ILE A 368 -6.49 67.21 -31.30
C ILE A 368 -6.68 67.76 -32.72
N ARG A 369 -7.02 66.90 -33.69
CA ARG A 369 -7.34 67.33 -35.06
C ARG A 369 -8.54 68.28 -35.10
N ALA A 370 -9.61 67.96 -34.37
CA ALA A 370 -10.79 68.81 -34.30
C ALA A 370 -10.46 70.19 -33.71
N LEU A 371 -9.69 70.24 -32.62
CA LEU A 371 -9.23 71.50 -32.03
C LEU A 371 -8.38 72.30 -33.01
N THR A 372 -7.45 71.64 -33.71
CA THR A 372 -6.56 72.28 -34.68
C THR A 372 -7.35 72.88 -35.85
N GLN A 373 -8.31 72.15 -36.41
CA GLN A 373 -9.19 72.64 -37.48
C GLN A 373 -10.10 73.77 -37.00
N SER A 374 -10.65 73.66 -35.79
CA SER A 374 -11.49 74.71 -35.21
C SER A 374 -10.72 76.01 -34.98
N SER A 375 -9.45 75.94 -34.55
CA SER A 375 -8.58 77.11 -34.45
C SER A 375 -8.39 77.79 -35.82
N GLN A 376 -8.13 77.01 -36.87
CA GLN A 376 -8.01 77.56 -38.23
C GLN A 376 -9.31 78.24 -38.71
N ALA A 377 -10.47 77.64 -38.44
CA ALA A 377 -11.76 78.22 -38.77
C ALA A 377 -12.07 79.52 -37.99
N LEU A 378 -11.77 79.53 -36.68
CA LEU A 378 -11.89 80.71 -35.83
C LEU A 378 -10.98 81.85 -36.31
N PHE A 379 -9.77 81.51 -36.74
CA PHE A 379 -8.82 82.47 -37.32
C PHE A 379 -9.37 83.11 -38.60
N LEU A 380 -9.95 82.31 -39.51
CA LEU A 380 -10.59 82.81 -40.74
C LEU A 380 -11.83 83.67 -40.47
N SER A 381 -12.46 83.51 -39.30
CA SER A 381 -13.64 84.27 -38.86
C SER A 381 -13.27 85.54 -38.05
N ASP A 382 -12.01 85.98 -38.13
CA ASP A 382 -11.42 87.13 -37.43
C ASP A 382 -11.40 87.02 -35.87
N GLN A 383 -11.69 85.84 -35.31
CA GLN A 383 -11.61 85.57 -33.87
C GLN A 383 -10.20 85.09 -33.47
N ARG A 384 -9.21 85.95 -33.70
CA ARG A 384 -7.78 85.59 -33.63
C ARG A 384 -7.31 85.13 -32.24
N PHE A 385 -7.85 85.73 -31.17
CA PHE A 385 -7.49 85.35 -29.80
C PHE A 385 -8.05 83.98 -29.40
N GLU A 386 -9.32 83.70 -29.73
CA GLU A 386 -9.94 82.38 -29.53
C GLU A 386 -9.25 81.28 -30.36
N ALA A 387 -8.83 81.62 -31.58
CA ALA A 387 -8.04 80.73 -32.42
C ALA A 387 -6.69 80.35 -31.76
N LEU A 388 -6.00 81.31 -31.13
CA LEU A 388 -4.74 81.06 -30.42
C LEU A 388 -4.95 80.18 -29.19
N ILE A 389 -5.96 80.46 -28.35
CA ILE A 389 -6.28 79.63 -27.18
C ILE A 389 -6.56 78.19 -27.61
N THR A 390 -7.36 78.02 -28.66
CA THR A 390 -7.74 76.70 -29.19
C THR A 390 -6.53 75.95 -29.78
N ALA A 391 -5.64 76.63 -30.50
CA ALA A 391 -4.39 76.05 -31.00
C ALA A 391 -3.43 75.66 -29.86
N THR A 392 -3.35 76.50 -28.82
CA THR A 392 -2.50 76.26 -27.64
C THR A 392 -2.99 75.05 -26.86
N ASN A 393 -4.31 74.91 -26.67
CA ASN A 393 -4.91 73.73 -26.07
C ASN A 393 -4.65 72.46 -26.90
N ALA A 394 -4.73 72.54 -28.24
CA ALA A 394 -4.36 71.43 -29.11
C ALA A 394 -2.87 71.06 -28.96
N GLY A 395 -1.99 72.06 -28.85
CA GLY A 395 -0.55 71.89 -28.64
C GLY A 395 -0.20 71.25 -27.30
N GLN A 396 -0.85 71.68 -26.23
CA GLN A 396 -0.66 71.12 -24.89
C GLN A 396 -1.12 69.66 -24.83
N LEU A 397 -2.29 69.34 -25.41
CA LEU A 397 -2.78 67.96 -25.49
C LEU A 397 -1.84 67.09 -26.34
N PHE A 398 -1.31 67.62 -27.45
CA PHE A 398 -0.35 66.92 -28.30
C PHE A 398 0.97 66.61 -27.56
N GLN A 399 1.48 67.55 -26.75
CA GLN A 399 2.70 67.33 -25.95
C GLN A 399 2.54 66.24 -24.90
N ASN A 400 1.32 66.06 -24.37
CA ASN A 400 1.00 65.06 -23.37
C ASN A 400 0.72 63.66 -23.96
N LEU A 401 0.69 63.51 -25.29
CA LEU A 401 0.54 62.19 -25.92
C LEU A 401 1.84 61.38 -25.81
N ASP A 402 1.68 60.05 -25.72
CA ASP A 402 2.81 59.12 -25.83
C ASP A 402 3.64 59.39 -27.11
N PRO A 403 4.98 59.25 -27.07
CA PRO A 403 5.85 59.50 -28.22
C PRO A 403 5.47 58.72 -29.48
N GLU A 404 4.94 57.50 -29.35
CA GLU A 404 4.46 56.69 -30.47
C GLU A 404 3.23 57.27 -31.19
N GLN A 405 2.45 58.12 -30.50
CA GLN A 405 1.22 58.71 -31.03
C GLN A 405 1.44 60.08 -31.67
N GLN A 406 2.62 60.68 -31.49
CA GLN A 406 3.03 61.97 -32.05
C GLN A 406 3.42 61.83 -33.53
N THR A 407 2.45 61.47 -34.36
CA THR A 407 2.68 61.30 -35.80
C THR A 407 3.13 62.61 -36.46
N ALA A 408 3.96 62.49 -37.51
CA ALA A 408 4.47 63.65 -38.23
C ALA A 408 3.35 64.52 -38.83
N ASP A 409 2.27 63.89 -39.29
CA ASP A 409 1.05 64.56 -39.76
C ASP A 409 0.39 65.38 -38.65
N LEU A 410 0.13 64.77 -37.49
CA LEU A 410 -0.50 65.46 -36.36
C LEU A 410 0.37 66.61 -35.85
N ARG A 411 1.69 66.41 -35.77
CA ARG A 411 2.65 67.48 -35.42
C ARG A 411 2.57 68.64 -36.42
N SER A 412 2.59 68.34 -37.72
CA SER A 412 2.52 69.35 -38.77
C SER A 412 1.25 70.19 -38.66
N GLN A 413 0.09 69.55 -38.45
CA GLN A 413 -1.19 70.24 -38.30
C GLN A 413 -1.22 71.15 -37.07
N VAL A 414 -0.80 70.64 -35.91
CA VAL A 414 -0.77 71.40 -34.65
C VAL A 414 0.20 72.59 -34.75
N MET A 415 1.40 72.36 -35.28
CA MET A 415 2.38 73.44 -35.48
C MET A 415 1.90 74.47 -36.50
N GLY A 416 1.24 74.04 -37.57
CA GLY A 416 0.66 74.95 -38.57
C GLY A 416 -0.40 75.88 -37.95
N ALA A 417 -1.33 75.35 -37.15
CA ALA A 417 -2.33 76.16 -36.46
C ALA A 417 -1.71 77.12 -35.43
N LEU A 418 -0.69 76.67 -34.69
CA LEU A 418 0.03 77.52 -33.74
C LEU A 418 0.82 78.63 -34.44
N GLN A 419 1.56 78.32 -35.51
CA GLN A 419 2.33 79.30 -36.26
C GLN A 419 1.43 80.35 -36.92
N GLN A 420 0.31 79.93 -37.50
CA GLN A 420 -0.66 80.83 -38.11
C GLN A 420 -1.26 81.80 -37.10
N THR A 421 -1.59 81.32 -35.90
CA THR A 421 -2.16 82.18 -34.85
C THR A 421 -1.12 83.09 -34.21
N LEU A 422 0.11 82.60 -34.00
CA LEU A 422 1.20 83.37 -33.39
C LEU A 422 1.70 84.52 -34.29
N PHE A 423 1.78 84.31 -35.61
CA PHE A 423 2.34 85.30 -36.55
C PHE A 423 1.59 86.64 -36.53
N TRP A 424 0.30 86.64 -36.20
CA TRP A 424 -0.56 87.85 -36.24
C TRP A 424 -0.85 88.44 -34.86
N VAL A 425 -0.39 87.78 -33.79
CA VAL A 425 -0.44 88.34 -32.44
C VAL A 425 0.83 89.15 -32.26
N GLN A 426 0.79 90.39 -32.72
CA GLN A 426 1.86 91.34 -32.50
C GLN A 426 1.74 91.87 -31.07
N GLU A 427 2.73 91.55 -30.23
CA GLU A 427 2.91 92.23 -28.94
C GLU A 427 2.93 93.74 -29.23
N ARG A 428 1.87 94.45 -28.80
CA ARG A 428 1.72 95.86 -29.14
C ARG A 428 2.75 96.70 -28.43
N ASN A 429 2.98 96.43 -27.13
CA ASN A 429 4.02 97.05 -26.33
C ASN A 429 4.42 96.19 -25.14
N ARG A 430 5.66 96.35 -24.71
CA ARG A 430 6.24 95.69 -23.54
C ARG A 430 6.49 96.72 -22.45
N LEU A 431 5.73 96.63 -21.36
CA LEU A 431 5.81 97.58 -20.24
C LEU A 431 6.93 97.18 -19.27
N GLU A 432 8.18 97.43 -19.67
CA GLU A 432 9.35 97.11 -18.87
C GLU A 432 9.70 98.25 -17.93
N GLY A 433 9.73 97.99 -16.63
CA GLY A 433 10.20 98.98 -15.68
C GLY A 433 9.94 98.67 -14.22
N HIS A 434 8.90 97.90 -13.91
CA HIS A 434 8.72 97.38 -12.56
C HIS A 434 9.80 96.37 -12.21
N THR A 435 10.39 96.50 -11.03
CA THR A 435 11.45 95.61 -10.52
C THR A 435 10.91 94.53 -9.58
N GLY A 436 9.61 94.58 -9.28
CA GLY A 436 8.88 93.61 -8.48
C GLY A 436 7.67 93.03 -9.21
N THR A 437 6.99 92.08 -8.57
CA THR A 437 5.76 91.47 -9.11
C THR A 437 4.67 92.52 -9.28
N VAL A 438 4.12 92.63 -10.49
CA VAL A 438 2.95 93.47 -10.77
C VAL A 438 1.71 92.75 -10.24
N TRP A 439 1.01 93.37 -9.30
CA TRP A 439 -0.18 92.79 -8.65
C TRP A 439 -1.45 93.05 -9.45
N GLN A 440 -1.55 94.22 -10.05
CA GLN A 440 -2.75 94.65 -10.73
C GLN A 440 -2.43 95.64 -11.84
N VAL A 441 -3.23 95.56 -12.90
CA VAL A 441 -3.21 96.48 -14.04
C VAL A 441 -4.64 96.96 -14.32
N ALA A 442 -4.80 98.22 -14.69
CA ALA A 442 -6.09 98.81 -15.05
C ALA A 442 -5.91 99.77 -16.22
N PHE A 443 -6.83 99.74 -17.19
CA PHE A 443 -6.91 100.75 -18.24
C PHE A 443 -7.66 101.98 -17.75
N SER A 444 -7.29 103.15 -18.26
CA SER A 444 -8.12 104.34 -18.13
C SER A 444 -9.46 104.15 -18.86
N PRO A 445 -10.54 104.82 -18.44
CA PRO A 445 -11.86 104.65 -19.07
C PRO A 445 -11.91 105.02 -20.56
N ASP A 446 -11.01 105.89 -21.00
CA ASP A 446 -10.84 106.27 -22.41
C ASP A 446 -9.92 105.30 -23.20
N GLY A 447 -9.36 104.30 -22.52
CA GLY A 447 -8.48 103.28 -23.08
C GLY A 447 -7.10 103.78 -23.50
N GLN A 448 -6.75 105.05 -23.23
CA GLN A 448 -5.51 105.67 -23.71
C GLN A 448 -4.32 105.53 -22.77
N LYS A 449 -4.54 105.06 -21.54
CA LYS A 449 -3.49 104.87 -20.53
C LYS A 449 -3.69 103.58 -19.76
N LEU A 450 -2.60 103.09 -19.19
CA LEU A 450 -2.60 101.88 -18.38
C LEU A 450 -1.89 102.17 -17.06
N ALA A 451 -2.52 101.86 -15.93
CA ALA A 451 -1.91 101.98 -14.61
C ALA A 451 -1.53 100.59 -14.10
N SER A 452 -0.30 100.42 -13.64
CA SER A 452 0.18 99.19 -13.01
C SER A 452 0.66 99.46 -11.59
N VAL A 453 0.38 98.53 -10.68
CA VAL A 453 0.81 98.58 -9.28
C VAL A 453 1.70 97.38 -9.00
N SER A 454 2.86 97.61 -8.41
CA SER A 454 3.91 96.61 -8.25
C SER A 454 4.39 96.46 -6.81
N ALA A 455 4.94 95.29 -6.51
CA ALA A 455 5.63 94.98 -5.27
C ALA A 455 6.90 95.82 -5.05
N ASP A 456 7.40 96.52 -6.07
CA ASP A 456 8.51 97.49 -5.95
C ASP A 456 8.12 98.79 -5.24
N GLY A 457 6.88 98.91 -4.76
CA GLY A 457 6.38 100.07 -4.04
C GLY A 457 5.98 101.23 -4.94
N THR A 458 5.99 101.05 -6.26
CA THR A 458 5.64 102.10 -7.23
C THR A 458 4.35 101.78 -7.97
N ILE A 459 3.64 102.85 -8.33
CA ILE A 459 2.57 102.83 -9.32
C ILE A 459 3.14 103.50 -10.56
N ARG A 460 3.01 102.86 -11.71
CA ARG A 460 3.42 103.43 -13.00
C ARG A 460 2.21 103.63 -13.88
N LEU A 461 2.17 104.78 -14.53
CA LEU A 461 1.22 105.09 -15.57
C LEU A 461 1.94 104.97 -16.90
N TRP A 462 1.33 104.27 -17.83
CA TRP A 462 1.90 103.96 -19.14
C TRP A 462 1.04 104.59 -20.23
N GLY A 463 1.70 105.15 -21.23
CA GLY A 463 1.11 105.42 -22.52
C GLY A 463 0.86 104.11 -23.27
N LEU A 464 -0.04 104.16 -24.26
CA LEU A 464 -0.32 103.02 -25.12
C LEU A 464 0.87 102.58 -25.97
N ASP A 465 1.89 103.42 -26.10
CA ASP A 465 3.20 103.20 -26.74
C ASP A 465 4.25 102.54 -25.82
N GLY A 466 3.89 102.30 -24.56
CA GLY A 466 4.76 101.66 -23.57
C GLY A 466 5.73 102.60 -22.86
N GLU A 467 5.62 103.91 -23.09
CA GLU A 467 6.38 104.91 -22.33
C GLU A 467 5.73 105.18 -20.97
N ILE A 468 6.54 105.47 -19.95
CA ILE A 468 6.07 105.86 -18.62
C ILE A 468 5.71 107.34 -18.66
N LEU A 469 4.49 107.67 -18.23
CA LEU A 469 3.92 109.02 -18.24
C LEU A 469 4.10 109.78 -16.92
#